data_AF-A0A732IQ94-F1
#
_entry.id   AF-A0A732IQ94-F1
#
_cell.length_a   1.000
_cell.length_b   1.000
_cell.length_c   1.000
_cell.angle_alpha   90.00
_cell.angle_beta   90.00
_cell.angle_gamma   90.00
#
_symmetry.space_group_name_H-M   'P 1'
#
loop_
_entity.id
_entity.type
_entity.pdbx_description
1 polymer ?
#
loop_
_entity_poly.entity_id
_entity_poly.type
_entity_poly.pdbx_seq_one_letter_code
_entity_poly.pdbx_strand_id
1 'polypeptide(L)' 'GANVFLASAELAAVAALIGKLPTPEEYQTYVAQVDKTAVDTYRYLNFDQLSQYTEKADGVIFQTAV' A
#
# COMPACT_ATOMS: atom_id res chain seq x y z
N GLY A 1 -13.89 -27.03 -4.72
CA GLY A 1 -13.81 -25.60 -5.12
C GLY A 1 -13.41 -24.78 -3.90
N ALA A 2 -12.76 -23.64 -4.11
CA ALA A 2 -12.41 -22.73 -3.02
C ALA A 2 -13.56 -21.75 -2.71
N ASN A 3 -13.71 -21.38 -1.44
CA ASN A 3 -14.56 -20.27 -1.02
C ASN A 3 -13.67 -19.03 -0.83
N VAL A 4 -13.91 -17.99 -1.62
CA VAL A 4 -13.07 -16.78 -1.65
C VAL A 4 -13.90 -15.58 -1.21
N PHE A 5 -13.39 -14.83 -0.24
CA PHE A 5 -14.02 -13.63 0.30
C PHE A 5 -13.18 -12.41 -0.06
N LEU A 6 -13.81 -11.39 -0.66
CA LEU A 6 -13.15 -10.12 -0.97
C LEU A 6 -13.07 -9.26 0.30
N ALA A 7 -11.88 -8.72 0.57
CA ALA A 7 -11.60 -7.91 1.75
C ALA A 7 -10.50 -6.86 1.45
N SER A 8 -10.36 -5.86 2.31
CA SER A 8 -9.22 -4.93 2.26
C SER A 8 -7.91 -5.63 2.62
N ALA A 9 -6.78 -5.04 2.21
CA ALA A 9 -5.46 -5.58 2.53
C ALA A 9 -5.20 -5.63 4.05
N GLU A 10 -5.64 -4.62 4.79
CA GLU A 10 -5.52 -4.57 6.27
C GLU A 10 -6.32 -5.69 6.94
N LEU A 11 -7.58 -5.90 6.53
CA LEU A 11 -8.42 -6.97 7.06
C LEU A 11 -7.86 -8.35 6.71
N ALA A 12 -7.35 -8.52 5.49
CA ALA A 12 -6.69 -9.74 5.06
C ALA A 12 -5.42 -10.03 5.89
N ALA A 13 -4.61 -9.00 6.21
CA ALA A 13 -3.43 -9.13 7.05
C ALA A 13 -3.81 -9.57 8.47
N VAL A 14 -4.83 -8.97 9.09
CA VAL A 14 -5.33 -9.39 10.41
C VAL A 14 -5.84 -10.83 10.37
N ALA A 15 -6.65 -11.18 9.37
CA ALA A 15 -7.18 -12.53 9.22
C ALA A 15 -6.07 -13.58 9.01
N ALA A 16 -5.01 -13.23 8.29
CA ALA A 16 -3.83 -14.08 8.09
C ALA A 16 -3.05 -14.30 9.40
N LEU A 17 -2.97 -13.29 10.26
CA LEU A 17 -2.31 -13.41 11.57
C LEU A 17 -3.09 -14.32 12.54
N ILE A 18 -4.42 -14.20 12.58
CA ILE A 18 -5.26 -14.93 13.55
C ILE A 18 -5.84 -16.24 13.00
N GLY A 19 -5.71 -16.51 11.70
CA GLY A 19 -6.19 -17.72 11.05
C GLY A 19 -7.72 -17.83 10.89
N LYS A 20 -8.46 -16.73 11.06
CA LYS A 20 -9.93 -16.66 10.95
C LYS A 20 -10.37 -15.25 10.56
N LEU A 21 -11.63 -15.07 10.15
CA LEU A 21 -12.22 -13.74 10.04
C LEU A 21 -12.37 -13.12 11.45
N PRO A 22 -11.82 -11.91 11.70
CA PRO A 22 -11.92 -11.27 13.00
C PRO A 22 -13.34 -10.75 13.27
N THR A 23 -13.67 -10.55 14.55
CA THR A 23 -14.78 -9.67 14.93
C THR A 23 -14.41 -8.21 14.66
N PRO A 24 -15.39 -7.30 14.57
CA PRO A 24 -15.11 -5.86 14.45
C PRO A 24 -14.21 -5.32 15.57
N GLU A 25 -14.38 -5.79 16.80
CA GLU A 25 -13.57 -5.38 17.96
C GLU A 25 -12.12 -5.87 17.86
N GLU A 26 -11.92 -7.14 17.46
CA GLU A 26 -10.58 -7.69 17.19
C GLU A 26 -9.89 -6.87 16.09
N TYR A 27 -10.59 -6.61 14.97
CA TYR A 27 -10.05 -5.82 13.86
C TYR A 27 -9.59 -4.42 14.30
N GLN A 28 -10.45 -3.67 14.99
CA GLN A 28 -10.13 -2.31 15.44
C GLN A 28 -8.92 -2.28 16.37
N THR A 29 -8.75 -3.30 17.21
CA THR A 29 -7.62 -3.41 18.13
C THR A 29 -6.29 -3.54 17.37
N TYR A 30 -6.25 -4.34 16.30
CA TYR A 30 -5.03 -4.50 15.48
C TYR A 30 -4.75 -3.26 14.63
N VAL A 31 -5.77 -2.70 13.97
CA VAL A 31 -5.61 -1.53 13.09
C VAL A 31 -5.20 -0.29 13.86
N ALA A 32 -5.67 -0.09 15.09
CA ALA A 32 -5.28 1.03 15.93
C ALA A 32 -3.77 1.09 16.21
N GLN A 33 -3.03 -0.02 16.09
CA GLN A 33 -1.57 -0.01 16.21
C GLN A 33 -0.90 0.47 14.92
N VAL A 34 -1.43 0.06 13.75
CA VAL A 34 -0.93 0.45 12.42
C VAL A 34 -1.22 1.92 12.13
N ASP A 35 -2.35 2.43 12.62
CA ASP A 35 -2.78 3.81 12.40
C ASP A 35 -1.83 4.84 13.01
N LYS A 36 -1.05 4.45 14.04
CA LYS A 36 -0.04 5.31 14.67
C LYS A 36 1.06 5.76 13.71
N THR A 37 1.33 4.99 12.66
CA THR A 37 2.32 5.33 11.63
C THR A 37 1.65 5.56 10.28
N ALA A 38 0.33 5.78 10.22
CA ALA A 38 -0.45 5.90 8.99
C ALA A 38 0.15 6.88 7.98
N VAL A 39 0.69 8.02 8.45
CA VAL A 39 1.30 9.04 7.58
C VAL A 39 2.53 8.51 6.84
N ASP A 40 3.35 7.67 7.48
CA ASP A 40 4.49 7.03 6.82
C ASP A 40 4.07 5.80 6.02
N THR A 41 3.12 5.01 6.55
CA THR A 41 2.60 3.79 5.92
C THR A 41 1.90 4.06 4.58
N TYR A 42 1.13 5.15 4.48
CA TYR A 42 0.27 5.44 3.32
C TYR A 42 0.84 6.48 2.37
N ARG A 43 2.18 6.54 2.23
CA ARG A 43 2.81 7.42 1.24
C ARG A 43 2.64 6.86 -0.17
N TYR A 44 2.10 7.70 -1.05
CA TYR A 44 2.10 7.43 -2.48
C TYR A 44 3.49 7.64 -3.07
N LEU A 45 3.81 6.88 -4.12
CA LEU A 45 5.04 7.05 -4.88
C LEU A 45 4.90 8.25 -5.82
N ASN A 46 5.55 9.36 -5.47
CA ASN A 46 5.73 10.52 -6.33
C ASN A 46 7.08 10.39 -7.03
N PHE A 47 7.09 10.03 -8.31
CA PHE A 47 8.33 9.73 -9.05
C PHE A 47 9.24 10.95 -9.24
N ASP A 48 8.68 12.16 -9.23
CA ASP A 48 9.41 13.44 -9.26
C ASP A 48 10.21 13.72 -7.99
N GLN A 49 9.86 13.07 -6.87
CA GLN A 49 10.53 13.21 -5.58
C GLN A 49 11.58 12.11 -5.34
N LEU A 50 11.82 11.26 -6.33
CA LEU A 50 12.74 10.12 -6.22
C LEU A 50 13.91 10.31 -7.19
N SER A 51 15.13 10.48 -6.65
CA SER A 51 16.32 10.80 -7.45
C SER A 51 16.55 9.78 -8.58
N GLN A 52 16.34 8.49 -8.31
CA GLN A 52 16.54 7.44 -9.31
C GLN A 52 15.62 7.54 -10.54
N TYR A 53 14.51 8.28 -10.44
CA TYR A 53 13.60 8.58 -11.53
C TYR A 53 13.90 9.94 -12.16
N THR A 54 14.13 10.97 -11.35
CA THR A 54 14.45 12.33 -11.82
C THR A 54 15.76 12.35 -12.61
N GLU A 55 16.83 11.71 -12.12
CA GLU A 55 18.13 11.67 -12.81
C GLU A 55 18.05 11.03 -14.21
N LYS A 56 17.18 10.03 -14.38
CA LYS A 56 16.93 9.40 -15.69
C LYS A 56 16.06 10.28 -16.58
N ALA A 57 15.04 10.91 -16.00
CA ALA A 57 14.13 11.80 -16.73
C ALA A 57 14.86 13.04 -17.28
N ASP A 58 15.80 13.60 -16.52
CA ASP A 58 16.59 14.77 -16.91
C ASP A 58 17.47 14.52 -18.15
N GLY A 59 17.88 13.27 -18.38
CA GLY A 59 18.67 12.86 -19.54
C GLY A 59 17.85 12.58 -20.80
N VAL A 60 16.53 12.69 -20.77
CA VAL A 60 15.66 12.37 -21.91
C VAL A 60 15.66 13.52 -22.92
N ILE A 61 16.19 13.26 -24.11
CA ILE A 61 16.10 14.18 -25.25
C ILE A 61 14.84 13.85 -26.04
N PHE A 62 13.93 14.81 -26.15
CA PHE A 62 12.69 14.65 -26.91
C PHE A 62 12.99 14.60 -28.40
N GLN A 63 12.61 13.50 -29.05
CA GLN A 63 12.67 13.39 -30.51
C GLN A 63 11.43 14.07 -31.09
N THR A 64 11.56 15.31 -31.53
CA THR A 64 10.51 16.00 -32.28
C THR A 64 10.41 15.39 -33.68
N ALA A 65 9.24 14.85 -34.01
CA ALA A 65 8.92 14.51 -35.39
C ALA A 65 8.76 15.82 -36.18
N VAL A 66 9.63 16.03 -37.16
CA VAL A 66 9.50 17.07 -38.20
C VAL A 66 8.80 16.45 -39.40
#